data_AF-A0A8X6QIP1-F1
#
_entry.id   AF-A0A8X6QIP1-F1
#
_cell.length_a   1.000
_cell.length_b   1.000
_cell.length_c   1.000
_cell.angle_alpha   90.00
_cell.angle_beta   90.00
_cell.angle_gamma   90.00
#
_symmetry.space_group_name_H-M   'P 1'
#
loop_
_entity.id
_entity.type
_entity.pdbx_description
1 polymer ?
#
loop_
_entity_poly.entity_id
_entity_poly.type
_entity_poly.pdbx_seq_one_letter_code
_entity_poly.pdbx_strand_id
1 'polypeptide(L)'
;MTFKILNNNERLKTTTGIKVVIFGPYGIGKTSLLKTISEPTLCLDFEAGLLAVQDWQGDSISVRTWSQARDIACLIGGPNPALKSDQAYSQKHYEHVSSKYNEEFSKYRCIFIDSITVASRLCLLWAKMQPEAFSERSGKQDMRAAYGILAQEMMGWLNQFQHIPNKDIITVGTLGQYLDDFNRPTWLPQCEGAKTASEIPGIVDEVISMVGIKKDDGTEKRSFVCQTINTWGYPAKDRSGCLDMVEEPHLGKLLTKIKAKACSTAA
;
A
#
# COMPACT_ATOMS: atom_id res chain seq x y z
N MET A 1 29.92 8.51 -8.40
CA MET A 1 28.66 9.29 -8.27
C MET A 1 28.95 10.55 -7.50
N THR A 2 28.48 11.70 -7.96
CA THR A 2 28.61 12.98 -7.27
C THR A 2 27.34 13.22 -6.45
N PHE A 3 27.47 13.52 -5.16
CA PHE A 3 26.33 13.93 -4.35
C PHE A 3 25.82 15.29 -4.85
N LYS A 4 24.56 15.37 -5.26
CA LYS A 4 23.90 16.63 -5.62
C LYS A 4 23.05 17.10 -4.45
N ILE A 5 23.44 18.22 -3.84
CA ILE A 5 22.57 18.93 -2.88
C ILE A 5 21.52 19.67 -3.70
N LEU A 6 20.24 19.38 -3.46
CA LEU A 6 19.13 20.12 -4.07
C LEU A 6 18.79 21.32 -3.18
N ASN A 7 18.76 22.52 -3.76
CA ASN A 7 18.24 23.70 -3.04
C ASN A 7 16.71 23.64 -2.91
N ASN A 8 16.12 24.56 -2.13
CA ASN A 8 14.68 24.55 -1.87
C ASN A 8 13.84 24.53 -3.17
N ASN A 9 14.19 25.39 -4.14
CA ASN A 9 13.44 25.50 -5.39
C ASN A 9 13.57 24.25 -6.27
N GLU A 10 14.73 23.60 -6.28
CA GLU A 10 14.93 22.32 -6.99
C GLU A 10 14.17 21.18 -6.32
N ARG A 11 14.16 21.12 -4.98
CA ARG A 11 13.40 20.12 -4.21
C ARG A 11 11.90 20.25 -4.48
N LEU A 12 11.37 21.48 -4.50
CA LEU A 12 9.95 21.76 -4.75
C LEU A 12 9.51 21.40 -6.18
N LYS A 13 10.43 21.44 -7.15
CA LYS A 13 10.17 20.98 -8.53
C LYS A 13 10.16 19.46 -8.67
N THR A 14 10.63 18.72 -7.66
CA THR A 14 10.64 17.27 -7.69
C THR A 14 9.22 16.78 -7.43
N THR A 15 8.61 16.14 -8.44
CA THR A 15 7.26 15.58 -8.29
C THR A 15 7.34 14.31 -7.46
N THR A 16 7.02 14.39 -6.18
CA THR A 16 6.87 13.18 -5.36
C THR A 16 5.48 12.58 -5.58
N GLY A 17 5.41 11.27 -5.66
CA GLY A 17 4.13 10.55 -5.67
C GLY A 17 3.65 10.31 -4.25
N ILE A 18 2.34 10.39 -4.02
CA ILE A 18 1.75 10.19 -2.68
C ILE A 18 1.66 8.70 -2.39
N LYS A 19 2.08 8.26 -1.21
CA LYS A 19 1.90 6.88 -0.74
C LYS A 19 0.80 6.83 0.30
N VAL A 20 -0.33 6.23 -0.04
CA VAL A 20 -1.50 6.12 0.84
C VAL A 20 -1.91 4.68 1.03
N VAL A 21 -2.27 4.34 2.27
CA VAL A 21 -3.00 3.11 2.57
C VAL A 21 -4.38 3.45 3.12
N ILE A 22 -5.40 2.74 2.65
CA ILE A 22 -6.79 2.91 3.07
C ILE A 22 -7.30 1.59 3.64
N PHE A 23 -7.62 1.59 4.93
CA PHE A 23 -8.21 0.45 5.61
C PHE A 23 -9.71 0.65 5.79
N GLY A 24 -10.50 -0.40 5.59
CA GLY A 24 -11.93 -0.35 5.87
C GLY A 24 -12.54 -1.73 5.97
N PRO A 25 -13.71 -1.88 6.63
CA PRO A 25 -14.36 -3.17 6.78
C PRO A 25 -14.77 -3.75 5.41
N TYR A 26 -15.13 -5.03 5.38
CA TYR A 26 -15.67 -5.66 4.18
C TYR A 26 -16.94 -4.94 3.70
N GLY A 27 -17.13 -4.82 2.39
CA GLY A 27 -18.31 -4.19 1.81
C GLY A 27 -18.39 -2.66 1.88
N ILE A 28 -17.45 -1.97 2.55
CA ILE A 28 -17.48 -0.50 2.65
C ILE A 28 -17.20 0.23 1.32
N GLY A 29 -16.81 -0.51 0.27
CA GLY A 29 -16.56 0.05 -1.07
C GLY A 29 -15.14 0.56 -1.31
N LYS A 30 -14.12 -0.08 -0.73
CA LYS A 30 -12.70 0.26 -0.95
C LYS A 30 -12.33 0.23 -2.43
N THR A 31 -12.67 -0.85 -3.16
CA THR A 31 -12.38 -0.99 -4.60
C THR A 31 -13.08 0.07 -5.44
N SER A 32 -14.27 0.54 -5.02
CA SER A 32 -15.01 1.60 -5.74
C SER A 32 -14.28 2.95 -5.77
N LEU A 33 -13.26 3.14 -4.93
CA LEU A 33 -12.42 4.33 -4.95
C LEU A 33 -11.67 4.49 -6.28
N LEU A 34 -11.42 3.40 -7.03
CA LEU A 34 -10.87 3.44 -8.39
C LEU A 34 -11.63 4.41 -9.30
N LYS A 35 -12.97 4.45 -9.19
CA LYS A 35 -13.84 5.31 -10.00
C LYS A 35 -13.67 6.80 -9.71
N THR A 36 -13.05 7.13 -8.58
CA THR A 36 -12.88 8.52 -8.13
C THR A 36 -11.53 9.11 -8.52
N ILE A 37 -10.66 8.32 -9.16
CA ILE A 37 -9.34 8.75 -9.65
C ILE A 37 -9.47 9.10 -11.13
N SER A 38 -9.06 10.31 -11.51
CA SER A 38 -9.05 10.76 -12.91
C SER A 38 -7.75 10.45 -13.65
N GLU A 39 -6.67 10.22 -12.91
CA GLU A 39 -5.33 9.94 -13.46
C GLU A 39 -5.25 8.54 -14.08
N PRO A 40 -4.42 8.34 -15.12
CA PRO A 40 -4.14 7.00 -15.66
C PRO A 40 -3.68 6.06 -14.55
N THR A 41 -4.47 5.01 -14.31
CA THR A 41 -4.34 4.14 -13.15
C THR A 41 -4.22 2.68 -13.58
N LEU A 42 -3.26 1.98 -12.99
CA LEU A 42 -3.15 0.52 -13.06
C LEU A 42 -3.62 -0.08 -11.73
N CYS A 43 -4.57 -0.99 -11.77
CA CYS A 43 -4.98 -1.78 -10.61
C CYS A 43 -4.21 -3.12 -10.56
N LEU A 44 -3.53 -3.38 -9.44
CA LEU A 44 -2.99 -4.69 -9.11
C LEU A 44 -4.02 -5.43 -8.27
N ASP A 45 -4.76 -6.35 -8.91
CA ASP A 45 -5.88 -7.09 -8.36
C ASP A 45 -5.40 -8.42 -7.76
N PHE A 46 -5.07 -8.39 -6.47
CA PHE A 46 -4.77 -9.55 -5.64
C PHE A 46 -6.05 -10.21 -5.13
N GLU A 47 -7.03 -9.39 -4.77
CA GLU A 47 -8.38 -9.82 -4.47
C GLU A 47 -9.09 -10.15 -5.79
N ALA A 48 -10.26 -10.79 -5.81
CA ALA A 48 -11.07 -10.85 -7.04
C ALA A 48 -12.06 -9.67 -7.02
N GLY A 49 -11.56 -8.48 -6.67
CA GLY A 49 -12.36 -7.36 -6.19
C GLY A 49 -13.02 -6.54 -7.30
N LEU A 50 -12.53 -6.68 -8.53
CA LEU A 50 -12.97 -5.88 -9.68
C LEU A 50 -14.44 -6.07 -10.08
N LEU A 51 -15.14 -7.09 -9.54
CA LEU A 51 -16.58 -7.26 -9.74
C LEU A 51 -17.39 -6.01 -9.36
N ALA A 52 -16.95 -5.25 -8.36
CA ALA A 52 -17.63 -4.03 -7.91
C ALA A 52 -17.42 -2.81 -8.83
N VAL A 53 -16.53 -2.91 -9.82
CA VAL A 53 -16.08 -1.80 -10.68
C VAL A 53 -16.00 -2.20 -12.16
N GLN A 54 -16.91 -3.06 -12.65
CA GLN A 54 -16.90 -3.52 -14.05
C GLN A 54 -17.01 -2.40 -15.10
N ASP A 55 -17.57 -1.26 -14.72
CA ASP A 55 -17.70 -0.04 -15.53
C ASP A 55 -16.44 0.84 -15.53
N TRP A 56 -15.46 0.56 -14.66
CA TRP A 56 -14.21 1.31 -14.59
C TRP A 56 -13.31 0.99 -15.79
N GLN A 57 -12.84 2.03 -16.48
CA GLN A 57 -12.13 1.95 -17.76
C GLN A 57 -10.60 1.84 -17.62
N GLY A 58 -10.09 1.63 -16.40
CA GLY A 58 -8.66 1.52 -16.17
C GLY A 58 -8.11 0.11 -16.43
N ASP A 59 -6.79 0.04 -16.56
CA ASP A 59 -6.09 -1.23 -16.78
C ASP A 59 -5.92 -1.98 -15.45
N SER A 60 -5.89 -3.31 -15.51
CA SER A 60 -5.65 -4.14 -14.34
C SER A 60 -4.76 -5.35 -14.63
N ILE A 61 -4.01 -5.78 -13.62
CA ILE A 61 -3.23 -7.02 -13.62
C ILE A 61 -3.72 -7.89 -12.48
N SER A 62 -4.10 -9.12 -12.80
CA SER A 62 -4.47 -10.12 -11.81
C SER A 62 -3.22 -10.74 -11.20
N VAL A 63 -3.04 -10.58 -9.89
CA VAL A 63 -1.88 -11.11 -9.16
C VAL A 63 -2.30 -12.32 -8.35
N ARG A 64 -1.63 -13.47 -8.56
CA ARG A 64 -2.01 -14.75 -7.94
C ARG A 64 -0.91 -15.39 -7.11
N THR A 65 0.33 -14.92 -7.24
CA THR A 65 1.48 -15.46 -6.51
C THR A 65 2.32 -14.33 -5.92
N TRP A 66 3.04 -14.63 -4.83
CA TRP A 66 3.99 -13.67 -4.24
C TRP A 66 5.12 -13.32 -5.21
N SER A 67 5.63 -14.29 -5.98
CA SER A 67 6.66 -14.04 -6.99
C SER A 67 6.20 -13.01 -8.02
N GLN A 68 4.99 -13.13 -8.57
CA GLN A 68 4.43 -12.12 -9.47
C GLN A 68 4.32 -10.74 -8.80
N ALA A 69 3.90 -10.68 -7.54
CA ALA A 69 3.80 -9.43 -6.79
C ALA A 69 5.16 -8.71 -6.69
N ARG A 70 6.25 -9.47 -6.47
CA ARG A 70 7.62 -8.95 -6.44
C ARG A 70 8.12 -8.55 -7.82
N ASP A 71 7.87 -9.37 -8.84
CA ASP A 71 8.27 -9.07 -10.23
C ASP A 71 7.66 -7.74 -10.68
N ILE A 72 6.35 -7.56 -10.44
CA ILE A 72 5.61 -6.33 -10.79
C ILE A 72 6.16 -5.13 -10.02
N ALA A 73 6.37 -5.24 -8.71
CA ALA A 73 6.96 -4.15 -7.92
C ALA A 73 8.38 -3.79 -8.40
N CYS A 74 9.17 -4.78 -8.85
CA CYS A 74 10.47 -4.55 -9.45
C CYS A 74 10.38 -3.83 -10.80
N LEU A 75 9.43 -4.22 -11.67
CA LEU A 75 9.22 -3.57 -12.97
C LEU A 75 8.76 -2.12 -12.81
N ILE A 76 7.83 -1.85 -11.89
CA ILE A 76 7.30 -0.50 -11.66
C ILE A 76 8.36 0.38 -10.98
N GLY A 77 9.07 -0.15 -9.97
CA GLY A 77 10.00 0.63 -9.16
C GLY A 77 11.42 0.72 -9.70
N GLY A 78 11.79 -0.16 -10.64
CA GLY A 78 13.17 -0.28 -11.11
C GLY A 78 14.09 -0.98 -10.10
N PRO A 79 15.39 -1.09 -10.44
CA PRO A 79 16.38 -1.72 -9.59
C PRO A 79 16.74 -0.83 -8.40
N ASN A 80 16.89 -1.44 -7.22
CA ASN A 80 17.38 -0.79 -6.02
C ASN A 80 18.91 -0.93 -5.94
N PRO A 81 19.67 0.18 -6.09
CA PRO A 81 21.13 0.14 -6.13
C PRO A 81 21.78 -0.24 -4.79
N ALA A 82 21.02 -0.23 -3.69
CA ALA A 82 21.54 -0.61 -2.37
C ALA A 82 21.57 -2.14 -2.15
N LEU A 83 20.95 -2.93 -3.04
CA LEU A 83 20.80 -4.37 -2.88
C LEU A 83 21.88 -5.15 -3.63
N LYS A 84 22.27 -6.29 -3.06
CA LYS A 84 23.20 -7.23 -3.69
C LYS A 84 22.53 -7.94 -4.87
N SER A 85 23.33 -8.43 -5.82
CA SER A 85 22.86 -8.99 -7.09
C SER A 85 21.95 -10.22 -6.98
N ASP A 86 21.95 -10.91 -5.86
CA ASP A 86 21.15 -12.11 -5.58
C ASP A 86 19.82 -11.81 -4.86
N GLN A 87 19.61 -10.55 -4.46
CA GLN A 87 18.41 -10.14 -3.72
C GLN A 87 17.28 -9.73 -4.66
N ALA A 88 16.04 -9.85 -4.17
CA ALA A 88 14.87 -9.26 -4.81
C ALA A 88 15.08 -7.75 -5.00
N TYR A 89 14.58 -7.20 -6.11
CA TYR A 89 14.73 -5.80 -6.53
C TYR A 89 16.15 -5.35 -6.89
N SER A 90 17.13 -6.25 -6.93
CA SER A 90 18.47 -5.94 -7.45
C SER A 90 18.47 -5.64 -8.95
N GLN A 91 19.59 -5.10 -9.46
CA GLN A 91 19.81 -4.89 -10.89
C GLN A 91 19.57 -6.17 -11.72
N LYS A 92 20.11 -7.30 -11.25
CA LYS A 92 19.95 -8.61 -11.90
C LYS A 92 18.49 -9.06 -11.90
N HIS A 93 17.76 -8.83 -10.80
CA HIS A 93 16.33 -9.13 -10.74
C HIS A 93 15.56 -8.30 -11.76
N TYR A 94 15.82 -6.99 -11.82
CA TYR A 94 15.17 -6.07 -12.77
C TYR A 94 15.41 -6.47 -14.23
N GLU A 95 16.64 -6.79 -14.59
CA GLU A 95 16.99 -7.25 -15.95
C GLU A 95 16.26 -8.56 -16.30
N HIS A 96 16.23 -9.51 -15.36
CA HIS A 96 15.54 -10.77 -15.56
C HIS A 96 14.04 -10.56 -15.82
N VAL A 97 13.34 -9.80 -14.96
CA VAL A 97 11.91 -9.57 -15.15
C VAL A 97 11.61 -8.70 -16.37
N SER A 98 12.48 -7.74 -16.71
CA SER A 98 12.31 -6.90 -17.91
C SER A 98 12.47 -7.70 -19.21
N SER A 99 13.28 -8.77 -19.20
CA SER A 99 13.38 -9.70 -20.33
C SER A 99 12.18 -10.66 -20.44
N LYS A 100 11.53 -10.93 -19.31
CA LYS A 100 10.42 -11.88 -19.20
C LYS A 100 9.07 -11.25 -19.54
N TYR A 101 8.86 -9.99 -19.14
CA TYR A 101 7.60 -9.27 -19.33
C TYR A 101 7.84 -8.03 -20.19
N ASN A 102 6.98 -7.82 -21.19
CA ASN A 102 7.05 -6.67 -22.09
C ASN A 102 5.91 -5.69 -21.81
N GLU A 103 5.82 -5.22 -20.56
CA GLU A 103 4.76 -4.32 -20.09
C GLU A 103 5.30 -2.92 -19.83
N GLU A 104 4.59 -1.89 -20.30
CA GLU A 104 4.97 -0.49 -20.11
C GLU A 104 4.17 0.15 -18.96
N PHE A 105 4.83 0.34 -17.82
CA PHE A 105 4.24 0.96 -16.64
C PHE A 105 4.36 2.49 -16.61
N SER A 106 5.09 3.08 -17.56
CA SER A 106 5.39 4.52 -17.62
C SER A 106 4.12 5.36 -17.72
N LYS A 107 3.13 4.90 -18.52
CA LYS A 107 1.85 5.57 -18.79
C LYS A 107 0.95 5.78 -17.56
N TYR A 108 1.12 4.98 -16.51
CA TYR A 108 0.29 5.09 -15.31
C TYR A 108 0.87 6.09 -14.31
N ARG A 109 0.10 7.10 -13.95
CA ARG A 109 0.45 8.05 -12.88
C ARG A 109 0.11 7.51 -11.49
N CYS A 110 -0.82 6.55 -11.43
CA CYS A 110 -1.30 5.93 -10.20
C CYS A 110 -1.22 4.40 -10.28
N ILE A 111 -0.75 3.78 -9.19
CA ILE A 111 -0.83 2.34 -8.97
C ILE A 111 -1.78 2.09 -7.81
N PHE A 112 -2.84 1.35 -8.07
CA PHE A 112 -3.84 0.96 -7.06
C PHE A 112 -3.63 -0.51 -6.71
N ILE A 113 -3.47 -0.84 -5.44
CA ILE A 113 -3.17 -2.19 -4.96
C ILE A 113 -4.37 -2.70 -4.16
N ASP A 114 -5.08 -3.69 -4.69
CA ASP A 114 -6.26 -4.30 -4.08
C ASP A 114 -6.04 -5.80 -3.85
N SER A 115 -5.61 -6.27 -2.69
CA SER A 115 -5.38 -5.55 -1.44
C SER A 115 -4.10 -6.03 -0.74
N ILE A 116 -3.56 -5.21 0.17
CA ILE A 116 -2.42 -5.60 1.02
C ILE A 116 -2.75 -6.79 1.92
N THR A 117 -4.02 -6.93 2.31
CA THR A 117 -4.51 -8.06 3.09
C THR A 117 -4.28 -9.37 2.33
N VAL A 118 -4.67 -9.42 1.05
CA VAL A 118 -4.44 -10.62 0.22
C VAL A 118 -2.96 -10.77 -0.16
N ALA A 119 -2.25 -9.67 -0.45
CA ALA A 119 -0.81 -9.71 -0.71
C ALA A 119 -0.02 -10.35 0.44
N SER A 120 -0.34 -9.99 1.69
CA SER A 120 0.29 -10.58 2.88
C SER A 120 0.02 -12.08 3.04
N ARG A 121 -1.17 -12.54 2.63
CA ARG A 121 -1.51 -13.97 2.59
C ARG A 121 -0.70 -14.73 1.55
N LEU A 122 -0.59 -14.18 0.33
CA LEU A 122 0.27 -14.77 -0.71
C LEU A 122 1.72 -14.83 -0.25
N CYS A 123 2.21 -13.76 0.40
CA CYS A 123 3.55 -13.73 0.96
C CYS A 123 3.75 -14.80 2.03
N LEU A 124 2.80 -14.99 2.95
CA LEU A 124 2.91 -16.01 3.99
C LEU A 124 2.90 -17.43 3.41
N LEU A 125 2.05 -17.69 2.41
CA LEU A 125 2.02 -18.96 1.70
C LEU A 125 3.36 -19.24 1.01
N TRP A 126 3.95 -18.22 0.37
CA TRP A 126 5.27 -18.34 -0.23
C TRP A 126 6.38 -18.54 0.81
N ALA A 127 6.36 -17.77 1.91
CA ALA A 127 7.34 -17.83 2.99
C ALA A 127 7.38 -19.22 3.64
N LYS A 128 6.21 -19.83 3.82
CA LYS A 128 6.04 -21.20 4.32
C LYS A 128 6.72 -22.29 3.47
N MET A 129 6.97 -22.01 2.19
CA MET A 129 7.60 -22.94 1.25
C MET A 129 9.11 -22.72 1.12
N GLN A 130 9.68 -21.71 1.79
CA GLN A 130 11.11 -21.43 1.69
C GLN A 130 11.93 -22.42 2.51
N PRO A 131 13.15 -22.78 2.08
CA PRO A 131 14.02 -23.70 2.81
C PRO A 131 14.26 -23.26 4.27
N GLU A 132 14.41 -21.97 4.51
CA GLU A 132 14.64 -21.37 5.83
C GLU A 132 13.41 -21.51 6.75
N ALA A 133 12.24 -21.82 6.21
CA ALA A 133 11.03 -22.12 6.97
C ALA A 133 10.93 -23.59 7.41
N PHE A 134 12.01 -24.39 7.29
CA PHE A 134 12.05 -25.77 7.76
C PHE A 134 13.18 -25.97 8.78
N SER A 135 12.89 -26.72 9.84
CA SER A 135 13.85 -27.06 10.88
C SER A 135 14.94 -27.99 10.34
N GLU A 136 16.20 -27.59 10.41
CA GLU A 136 17.34 -28.46 10.03
C GLU A 136 17.38 -29.78 10.82
N ARG A 137 16.89 -29.77 12.07
CA ARG A 137 16.90 -30.95 12.95
C ARG A 137 15.78 -31.94 12.64
N SER A 138 14.59 -31.45 12.29
CA SER A 138 13.39 -32.30 12.20
C SER A 138 12.76 -32.37 10.81
N GLY A 139 13.18 -31.52 9.88
CA GLY A 139 12.57 -31.35 8.55
C GLY A 139 11.14 -30.81 8.59
N LYS A 140 10.58 -30.54 9.77
CA LYS A 140 9.22 -29.98 9.93
C LYS A 140 9.24 -28.48 9.70
N GLN A 141 8.11 -27.97 9.24
CA GLN A 141 7.91 -26.54 9.02
C GLN A 141 8.03 -25.76 10.34
N ASP A 142 8.91 -24.75 10.32
CA ASP A 142 9.08 -23.76 11.39
C ASP A 142 8.26 -22.52 11.07
N MET A 143 7.12 -22.39 11.76
CA MET A 143 6.22 -21.25 11.59
C MET A 143 6.85 -19.93 12.03
N ARG A 144 7.73 -19.92 13.03
CA ARG A 144 8.40 -18.70 13.48
C ARG A 144 9.36 -18.19 12.41
N ALA A 145 10.11 -19.08 11.78
CA ALA A 145 10.97 -18.75 10.66
C ALA A 145 10.15 -18.22 9.47
N ALA A 146 9.03 -18.87 9.12
CA ALA A 146 8.13 -18.41 8.07
C ALA A 146 7.59 -16.99 8.32
N TYR A 147 7.20 -16.66 9.56
CA TYR A 147 6.78 -15.29 9.92
C TYR A 147 7.93 -14.28 9.86
N GLY A 148 9.17 -14.70 10.14
CA GLY A 148 10.36 -13.89 9.94
C GLY A 148 10.57 -13.51 8.48
N ILE A 149 10.47 -14.50 7.58
CA ILE A 149 10.58 -14.31 6.13
C ILE A 149 9.44 -13.43 5.62
N LEU A 150 8.19 -13.70 6.02
CA LEU A 150 7.03 -12.87 5.70
C LEU A 150 7.29 -11.39 6.01
N ALA A 151 7.79 -11.11 7.22
CA ALA A 151 8.04 -9.74 7.63
C ALA A 151 9.13 -9.08 6.79
N GLN A 152 10.23 -9.79 6.47
CA GLN A 152 11.29 -9.26 5.62
C GLN A 152 10.79 -8.96 4.20
N GLU A 153 10.03 -9.89 3.61
CA GLU A 153 9.52 -9.80 2.25
C GLU A 153 8.46 -8.70 2.10
N MET A 154 7.48 -8.64 3.01
CA MET A 154 6.45 -7.59 3.00
C MET A 154 7.07 -6.20 3.18
N MET A 155 8.05 -6.07 4.07
CA MET A 155 8.76 -4.79 4.25
C MET A 155 9.58 -4.41 3.02
N GLY A 156 10.27 -5.36 2.39
CA GLY A 156 10.96 -5.13 1.12
C GLY A 156 10.01 -4.65 0.03
N TRP A 157 8.85 -5.29 -0.10
CA TRP A 157 7.83 -4.95 -1.08
C TRP A 157 7.18 -3.58 -0.85
N LEU A 158 6.81 -3.26 0.40
CA LEU A 158 6.28 -1.95 0.77
C LEU A 158 7.31 -0.83 0.57
N ASN A 159 8.56 -1.08 0.93
CA ASN A 159 9.66 -0.14 0.70
C ASN A 159 9.92 0.07 -0.79
N GLN A 160 9.85 -0.98 -1.61
CA GLN A 160 9.99 -0.85 -3.06
C GLN A 160 8.96 0.15 -3.62
N PHE A 161 7.68 0.03 -3.22
CA PHE A 161 6.64 0.97 -3.63
C PHE A 161 6.80 2.39 -3.08
N GLN A 162 7.30 2.52 -1.84
CA GLN A 162 7.57 3.82 -1.21
C GLN A 162 8.55 4.66 -2.03
N HIS A 163 9.60 4.03 -2.57
CA HIS A 163 10.68 4.73 -3.25
C HIS A 163 10.40 5.02 -4.74
N ILE A 164 9.25 4.57 -5.28
CA ILE A 164 8.91 4.80 -6.69
C ILE A 164 8.65 6.30 -6.90
N PRO A 165 9.46 7.01 -7.69
CA PRO A 165 9.26 8.43 -7.95
C PRO A 165 8.08 8.65 -8.90
N ASN A 166 7.48 9.84 -8.86
CA ASN A 166 6.46 10.29 -9.81
C ASN A 166 5.20 9.41 -9.94
N LYS A 167 4.94 8.46 -9.03
CA LYS A 167 3.72 7.62 -9.03
C LYS A 167 3.04 7.64 -7.68
N ASP A 168 1.74 7.92 -7.70
CA ASP A 168 0.90 7.78 -6.52
C ASP A 168 0.65 6.29 -6.30
N ILE A 169 0.92 5.81 -5.09
CA ILE A 169 0.68 4.42 -4.72
C ILE A 169 -0.46 4.41 -3.71
N ILE A 170 -1.57 3.83 -4.12
CA ILE A 170 -2.75 3.68 -3.29
C ILE A 170 -2.89 2.21 -2.99
N THR A 171 -2.87 1.86 -1.72
CA THR A 171 -3.04 0.50 -1.26
C THR A 171 -4.32 0.41 -0.44
N VAL A 172 -5.19 -0.55 -0.73
CA VAL A 172 -6.34 -0.82 0.13
C VAL A 172 -6.11 -2.08 0.95
N GLY A 173 -6.74 -2.12 2.13
CA GLY A 173 -6.69 -3.27 3.03
C GLY A 173 -7.93 -3.38 3.88
N THR A 174 -8.11 -4.54 4.51
CA THR A 174 -9.23 -4.75 5.42
C THR A 174 -8.91 -4.18 6.80
N LEU A 175 -9.89 -3.51 7.39
CA LEU A 175 -9.90 -3.12 8.79
C LEU A 175 -10.71 -4.13 9.61
N GLY A 176 -10.11 -4.72 10.63
CA GLY A 176 -10.77 -5.66 11.54
C GLY A 176 -11.07 -5.00 12.88
N GLN A 177 -12.18 -5.42 13.50
CA GLN A 177 -12.50 -5.11 14.89
C GLN A 177 -12.06 -6.28 15.77
N TYR A 178 -11.31 -5.98 16.82
CA TYR A 178 -10.83 -6.93 17.80
C TYR A 178 -11.20 -6.46 19.20
N LEU A 179 -11.10 -7.34 20.18
CA LEU A 179 -11.19 -6.97 21.59
C LEU A 179 -9.78 -6.91 22.17
N ASP A 180 -9.50 -5.86 22.94
CA ASP A 180 -8.29 -5.80 23.77
C ASP A 180 -8.43 -6.67 25.02
N ASP A 181 -7.39 -6.71 25.85
CA ASP A 181 -7.35 -7.48 27.10
C ASP A 181 -8.43 -7.06 28.12
N PHE A 182 -9.07 -5.90 27.91
CA PHE A 182 -10.15 -5.36 28.74
C PHE A 182 -11.52 -5.45 28.06
N ASN A 183 -11.66 -6.28 27.01
CA ASN A 183 -12.89 -6.43 26.20
C ASN A 183 -13.37 -5.13 25.54
N ARG A 184 -12.47 -4.19 25.27
CA ARG A 184 -12.80 -2.96 24.54
C ARG A 184 -12.54 -3.17 23.06
N PRO A 185 -13.44 -2.68 22.18
CA PRO A 185 -13.22 -2.78 20.75
C PRO A 185 -12.02 -1.94 20.32
N THR A 186 -11.10 -2.56 19.59
CA THR A 186 -9.97 -1.91 18.93
C THR A 186 -9.96 -2.23 17.44
N TRP A 187 -9.44 -1.32 16.63
CA TRP A 187 -9.44 -1.43 15.17
C TRP A 187 -8.02 -1.60 14.67
N LEU A 188 -7.77 -2.70 13.97
CA LEU A 188 -6.45 -3.04 13.48
C LEU A 188 -6.49 -3.42 11.99
N PRO A 189 -5.47 -3.02 11.20
CA PRO A 189 -5.27 -3.54 9.86
C PRO A 189 -5.21 -5.08 9.86
N GLN A 190 -5.95 -5.71 8.97
CA GLN A 190 -5.84 -7.15 8.73
C GLN A 190 -4.70 -7.39 7.74
N CYS A 191 -3.57 -7.83 8.24
CA CYS A 191 -2.42 -8.30 7.47
C CYS A 191 -1.84 -9.53 8.17
N GLU A 192 -1.31 -10.47 7.39
CA GLU A 192 -0.51 -11.56 7.95
C GLU A 192 0.76 -10.99 8.58
N GLY A 193 1.06 -11.40 9.81
CA GLY A 193 2.21 -10.93 10.58
C GLY A 193 2.02 -9.55 11.21
N ALA A 194 2.17 -9.47 12.53
CA ALA A 194 1.97 -8.23 13.29
C ALA A 194 2.91 -7.09 12.86
N LYS A 195 4.16 -7.43 12.52
CA LYS A 195 5.20 -6.44 12.16
C LYS A 195 4.80 -5.61 10.93
N THR A 196 4.26 -6.25 9.90
CA THR A 196 3.79 -5.58 8.68
C THR A 196 2.76 -4.51 9.02
N ALA A 197 1.72 -4.86 9.79
CA ALA A 197 0.67 -3.93 10.18
C ALA A 197 1.20 -2.75 11.02
N SER A 198 2.14 -3.01 11.94
CA SER A 198 2.69 -1.97 12.82
C SER A 198 3.64 -1.00 12.12
N GLU A 199 4.34 -1.44 11.07
CA GLU A 199 5.37 -0.62 10.40
C GLU A 199 4.82 0.20 9.22
N ILE A 200 3.67 -0.18 8.64
CA ILE A 200 3.03 0.56 7.55
C ILE A 200 2.94 2.09 7.81
N PRO A 201 2.53 2.56 9.01
CA PRO A 201 2.50 4.00 9.30
C PRO A 201 3.88 4.68 9.24
N GLY A 202 4.99 3.97 9.39
CA GLY A 202 6.33 4.52 9.18
C GLY A 202 6.70 4.68 7.70
N ILE A 203 6.15 3.81 6.85
CA ILE A 203 6.50 3.67 5.42
C ILE A 203 5.72 4.66 4.55
N VAL A 204 4.39 4.70 4.69
CA VAL A 204 3.53 5.49 3.79
C VAL A 204 3.48 6.95 4.22
N ASP A 205 2.92 7.84 3.39
CA ASP A 205 2.63 9.22 3.78
C ASP A 205 1.32 9.29 4.54
N GLU A 206 0.30 8.60 4.05
CA GLU A 206 -1.07 8.69 4.54
C GLU A 206 -1.60 7.32 4.97
N VAL A 207 -2.21 7.26 6.16
CA VAL A 207 -2.99 6.10 6.63
C VAL A 207 -4.41 6.58 6.86
N ILE A 208 -5.36 6.04 6.12
CA ILE A 208 -6.75 6.48 6.13
C ILE A 208 -7.66 5.33 6.52
N SER A 209 -8.62 5.59 7.41
CA SER A 209 -9.69 4.64 7.71
C SER A 209 -10.98 5.03 6.99
N MET A 210 -11.48 4.17 6.10
CA MET A 210 -12.75 4.31 5.40
C MET A 210 -13.84 3.57 6.18
N VAL A 211 -14.73 4.32 6.82
CA VAL A 211 -15.69 3.80 7.81
C VAL A 211 -17.05 4.48 7.68
N GLY A 212 -18.08 3.86 8.27
CA GLY A 212 -19.37 4.52 8.47
C GLY A 212 -19.33 5.37 9.73
N ILE A 213 -19.64 6.66 9.61
CA ILE A 213 -19.81 7.57 10.76
C ILE A 213 -21.30 7.86 10.90
N LYS A 214 -21.84 7.56 12.08
CA LYS A 214 -23.21 7.93 12.45
C LYS A 214 -23.30 9.44 12.64
N LYS A 215 -24.29 10.05 12.00
CA LYS A 215 -24.68 11.43 12.18
C LYS A 215 -25.78 11.56 13.23
N ASP A 216 -26.01 12.79 13.68
CA ASP A 216 -27.05 13.13 14.65
C ASP A 216 -28.47 12.81 14.16
N ASP A 217 -28.68 12.81 12.84
CA ASP A 217 -29.94 12.42 12.19
C ASP A 217 -30.17 10.90 12.12
N GLY A 218 -29.25 10.10 12.69
CA GLY A 218 -29.29 8.65 12.69
C GLY A 218 -28.79 7.99 11.40
N THR A 219 -28.44 8.77 10.37
CA THR A 219 -27.88 8.23 9.13
C THR A 219 -26.40 7.89 9.29
N GLU A 220 -25.95 6.81 8.64
CA GLU A 220 -24.53 6.49 8.53
C GLU A 220 -23.97 7.02 7.22
N LYS A 221 -22.97 7.90 7.32
CA LYS A 221 -22.25 8.40 6.16
C LYS A 221 -20.87 7.76 6.09
N ARG A 222 -20.60 7.13 4.96
CA ARG A 222 -19.25 6.67 4.61
C ARG A 222 -18.31 7.85 4.57
N SER A 223 -17.19 7.75 5.28
CA SER A 223 -16.25 8.84 5.47
C SER A 223 -14.82 8.30 5.57
N PHE A 224 -13.86 9.15 5.27
CA PHE A 224 -12.45 8.93 5.58
C PHE A 224 -12.11 9.57 6.91
N VAL A 225 -11.46 8.82 7.80
CA VAL A 225 -10.84 9.33 9.02
C VAL A 225 -9.34 9.41 8.76
N CYS A 226 -8.79 10.63 8.85
CA CYS A 226 -7.45 10.94 8.33
C CYS A 226 -6.42 11.22 9.42
N GLN A 227 -6.84 11.63 10.62
CA GLN A 227 -5.93 12.07 11.68
C GLN A 227 -5.77 11.04 12.80
N THR A 228 -4.53 10.89 13.29
CA THR A 228 -4.16 9.91 14.32
C THR A 228 -4.93 10.11 15.63
N ILE A 229 -5.10 11.36 16.07
CA ILE A 229 -5.86 11.69 17.26
C ILE A 229 -7.33 11.84 16.86
N ASN A 230 -8.06 10.74 16.83
CA ASN A 230 -9.50 10.73 16.51
C ASN A 230 -10.32 10.09 17.64
N THR A 231 -11.59 10.45 17.72
CA THR A 231 -12.51 10.02 18.80
C THR A 231 -12.95 8.57 18.69
N TRP A 232 -12.69 7.92 17.54
CA TRP A 232 -13.19 6.57 17.25
C TRP A 232 -12.13 5.46 17.43
N GLY A 233 -10.86 5.84 17.65
CA GLY A 233 -9.75 4.89 17.77
C GLY A 233 -9.38 4.19 16.46
N TYR A 234 -9.77 4.76 15.32
CA TYR A 234 -9.41 4.21 14.01
C TYR A 234 -7.93 4.48 13.68
N PRO A 235 -7.22 3.53 13.05
CA PRO A 235 -5.85 3.77 12.61
C PRO A 235 -5.85 4.81 11.49
N ALA A 236 -5.18 5.93 11.75
CA ALA A 236 -5.10 7.04 10.81
C ALA A 236 -3.81 7.84 11.01
N LYS A 237 -3.36 8.51 9.95
CA LYS A 237 -2.16 9.34 9.92
C LYS A 237 -2.20 10.25 8.71
N ASP A 238 -2.06 11.55 8.96
CA ASP A 238 -1.85 12.56 7.94
C ASP A 238 -0.44 13.16 8.07
N ARG A 239 0.45 12.82 7.14
CA ARG A 239 1.81 13.38 7.09
C ARG A 239 1.82 14.72 6.36
N SER A 240 0.91 14.92 5.40
CA SER A 240 0.78 16.17 4.67
C SER A 240 0.31 17.33 5.58
N GLY A 241 -0.42 17.01 6.65
CA GLY A 241 -1.07 17.95 7.56
C GLY A 241 -2.10 18.84 6.85
N CYS A 242 -2.67 18.38 5.73
CA CYS A 242 -3.62 19.14 4.92
C CYS A 242 -5.05 18.61 5.04
N LEU A 243 -5.22 17.41 5.61
CA LEU A 243 -6.50 16.72 5.66
C LEU A 243 -7.24 17.11 6.93
N ASP A 244 -8.55 17.27 6.79
CA ASP A 244 -9.44 17.43 7.92
C ASP A 244 -9.58 16.11 8.67
N MET A 245 -10.09 16.14 9.90
CA MET A 245 -10.34 14.93 10.70
C MET A 245 -11.15 13.90 9.92
N VAL A 246 -12.16 14.40 9.20
CA VAL A 246 -13.10 13.62 8.40
C VAL A 246 -13.17 14.19 6.99
N GLU A 247 -12.88 13.37 6.00
CA GLU A 247 -12.97 13.72 4.59
C GLU A 247 -14.07 12.92 3.88
N GLU A 248 -14.55 13.44 2.75
CA GLU A 248 -15.40 12.66 1.84
C GLU A 248 -14.62 11.45 1.30
N PRO A 249 -15.23 10.26 1.16
CA PRO A 249 -14.57 9.07 0.64
C PRO A 249 -14.36 9.14 -0.87
N HIS A 250 -13.60 10.13 -1.33
CA HIS A 250 -13.33 10.43 -2.73
C HIS A 250 -11.83 10.63 -2.92
N LEU A 251 -11.17 9.62 -3.49
CA LEU A 251 -9.72 9.55 -3.56
C LEU A 251 -9.09 10.61 -4.47
N GLY A 252 -9.72 10.95 -5.61
CA GLY A 252 -9.23 12.03 -6.47
C GLY A 252 -9.19 13.40 -5.78
N LYS A 253 -10.25 13.78 -5.05
CA LYS A 253 -10.31 15.00 -4.23
C LYS A 253 -9.26 14.97 -3.13
N LEU A 254 -9.14 13.85 -2.41
CA LEU A 254 -8.14 13.66 -1.34
C LEU A 254 -6.72 13.92 -1.86
N LEU A 255 -6.34 13.24 -2.94
CA LEU A 255 -5.01 13.40 -3.56
C LEU A 255 -4.78 14.82 -4.07
N THR A 256 -5.81 15.45 -4.64
CA THR A 256 -5.73 16.85 -5.11
C THR A 256 -5.45 17.80 -3.95
N LYS A 257 -6.13 17.62 -2.82
CA LYS A 257 -5.93 18.44 -1.60
C LYS A 257 -4.49 18.33 -1.08
N ILE A 258 -3.96 17.12 -1.02
CA ILE A 258 -2.57 16.84 -0.60
C ILE A 258 -1.56 17.53 -1.54
N LYS A 259 -1.73 17.36 -2.86
CA LYS A 259 -0.84 17.97 -3.86
C LYS A 259 -0.91 19.50 -3.86
N ALA A 260 -2.09 20.09 -3.61
CA ALA A 260 -2.26 21.54 -3.59
C ALA A 260 -1.41 22.20 -2.49
N LYS A 261 -1.35 21.62 -1.29
CA LYS A 261 -0.52 22.15 -0.19
C LYS A 261 0.98 22.01 -0.46
N ALA A 262 1.39 20.89 -1.07
CA ALA A 262 2.78 20.71 -1.51
C ALA A 262 3.21 21.82 -2.49
N CYS A 263 2.27 22.31 -3.32
CA CYS A 263 2.49 23.43 -4.23
C CYS A 263 2.40 24.81 -3.54
N SER A 264 1.50 25.01 -2.57
CA SER A 264 1.34 26.32 -1.90
C SER A 264 2.48 26.64 -0.92
N THR A 265 3.15 25.63 -0.38
CA THR A 265 4.39 25.80 0.42
C THR A 265 5.62 26.05 -0.45
N ALA A 266 5.46 26.01 -1.78
CA ALA A 266 6.51 26.23 -2.76
C ALA A 266 6.56 27.65 -3.33
N ALA A 267 5.53 28.46 -3.08
CA ALA A 267 5.38 29.85 -3.53
C ALA A 267 5.73 30.83 -2.40
#